data_AF-A0AA45XQL4-F1
#
_entry.id   AF-A0AA45XQL4-F1
#
_cell.length_a   1.000
_cell.length_b   1.000
_cell.length_c   1.000
_cell.angle_alpha   90.00
_cell.angle_beta   90.00
_cell.angle_gamma   90.00
#
_symmetry.space_group_name_H-M   'P 1'
#
loop_
_entity.id
_entity.type
_entity.pdbx_description
1 polymer ?
#
loop_
_entity_poly.entity_id
_entity_poly.type
_entity_poly.pdbx_seq_one_letter_code
_entity_poly.pdbx_strand_id
1 'polypeptide(L)'
;MANSRTGTSNRGFASMDEDKQRAIASKGGRAAHASGNAHQFSPDEARVAGRKGGEAISQDRQHMAAIGREGGHARHAATRQQQQQQQQDMPGNPDGSQQG
;
A
#
# COMPACT_ATOMS: atom_id res chain seq x y z
N MET A 1 -8.69 -55.38 -18.42
CA MET A 1 -8.21 -54.06 -18.90
C MET A 1 -8.88 -52.98 -18.05
N ALA A 2 -8.16 -52.36 -17.11
CA ALA A 2 -8.73 -51.38 -16.18
C ALA A 2 -8.61 -49.96 -16.77
N ASN A 3 -9.75 -49.29 -16.91
CA ASN A 3 -9.93 -47.99 -17.53
C ASN A 3 -9.69 -46.87 -16.50
N SER A 4 -8.47 -46.33 -16.42
CA SER A 4 -8.15 -45.16 -15.61
C SER A 4 -8.58 -43.89 -16.36
N ARG A 5 -9.87 -43.54 -16.22
CA ARG A 5 -10.42 -42.28 -16.68
C ARG A 5 -9.68 -41.13 -15.99
N THR A 6 -9.09 -40.26 -16.78
CA THR A 6 -8.43 -39.01 -16.40
C THR A 6 -9.45 -38.05 -15.78
N GLY A 7 -9.76 -38.23 -14.50
CA GLY A 7 -10.32 -37.19 -13.66
C GLY A 7 -9.16 -36.40 -13.07
N THR A 8 -9.13 -35.08 -13.24
CA THR A 8 -8.31 -34.23 -12.36
C THR A 8 -8.78 -34.55 -10.95
N SER A 9 -8.03 -35.38 -10.22
CA SER A 9 -8.41 -35.70 -8.86
C SER A 9 -8.46 -34.37 -8.11
N ASN A 10 -9.53 -34.10 -7.36
CA ASN A 10 -9.69 -32.91 -6.50
C ASN A 10 -8.63 -32.88 -5.37
N ARG A 11 -7.36 -32.97 -5.74
CA ARG A 11 -6.19 -33.17 -4.90
C ARG A 11 -5.15 -32.17 -5.39
N GLY A 12 -4.57 -31.44 -4.45
CA GLY A 12 -3.59 -30.41 -4.73
C GLY A 12 -4.05 -29.06 -4.21
N PHE A 13 -3.08 -28.17 -4.03
CA PHE A 13 -3.28 -26.86 -3.42
C PHE A 13 -4.23 -25.97 -4.23
N ALA A 14 -4.22 -26.11 -5.56
CA ALA A 14 -5.08 -25.36 -6.48
C ALA A 14 -6.54 -25.86 -6.52
N SER A 15 -6.78 -27.11 -6.11
CA SER A 15 -8.13 -27.71 -6.09
C SER A 15 -8.84 -27.56 -4.74
N MET A 16 -8.25 -26.85 -3.77
CA MET A 16 -8.85 -26.57 -2.46
C MET A 16 -9.76 -25.34 -2.50
N ASP A 17 -10.66 -25.23 -1.52
CA ASP A 17 -11.43 -24.01 -1.29
C ASP A 17 -10.51 -22.81 -1.03
N GLU A 18 -10.90 -21.64 -1.51
CA GLU A 18 -10.10 -20.40 -1.49
C GLU A 18 -9.69 -19.99 -0.07
N ASP A 19 -10.61 -20.07 0.89
CA ASP A 19 -10.33 -19.77 2.29
C ASP A 19 -9.26 -20.69 2.87
N LYS A 20 -9.32 -21.97 2.52
CA LYS A 20 -8.35 -22.98 2.96
C LYS A 20 -6.99 -22.76 2.31
N GLN A 21 -6.97 -22.42 1.02
CA GLN A 21 -5.75 -22.08 0.30
C GLN A 21 -5.08 -20.85 0.92
N ARG A 22 -5.85 -19.78 1.18
CA ARG A 22 -5.36 -18.54 1.82
C ARG A 22 -4.84 -18.79 3.23
N ALA A 23 -5.53 -19.60 4.02
CA ALA A 23 -5.10 -19.95 5.37
C ALA A 23 -3.77 -20.71 5.36
N ILE A 24 -3.61 -21.67 4.45
CA ILE A 24 -2.36 -22.44 4.31
C ILE A 24 -1.23 -21.55 3.78
N ALA A 25 -1.48 -20.71 2.77
CA ALA A 25 -0.49 -19.75 2.26
C ALA A 25 -0.03 -18.78 3.35
N SER A 26 -0.97 -18.21 4.12
CA SER A 26 -0.69 -17.34 5.26
C SER A 26 0.13 -18.05 6.35
N LYS A 27 -0.18 -19.33 6.64
CA LYS A 27 0.58 -20.13 7.60
C LYS A 27 1.99 -20.43 7.08
N GLY A 28 2.14 -20.74 5.79
CA GLY A 28 3.43 -20.96 5.14
C GLY A 28 4.34 -19.73 5.21
N GLY A 29 3.81 -18.54 4.89
CA GLY A 29 4.56 -17.28 4.99
C GLY A 29 5.00 -16.99 6.42
N ARG A 30 4.10 -17.13 7.40
CA ARG A 30 4.44 -16.96 8.84
C ARG A 30 5.48 -17.97 9.31
N ALA A 31 5.36 -19.23 8.90
CA ALA A 31 6.32 -20.27 9.25
C ALA A 31 7.70 -20.02 8.62
N ALA A 32 7.76 -19.55 7.37
CA ALA A 32 9.02 -19.19 6.71
C ALA A 32 9.73 -18.04 7.44
N HIS A 33 8.97 -17.03 7.89
CA HIS A 33 9.49 -15.95 8.73
C HIS A 33 9.94 -16.43 10.12
N ALA A 34 9.16 -17.29 10.78
CA ALA A 34 9.48 -17.79 12.12
C ALA A 34 10.66 -18.78 12.13
N SER A 35 10.84 -19.58 11.07
CA SER A 35 11.92 -20.57 10.94
C SER A 35 13.27 -19.96 10.56
N GLY A 36 13.35 -18.65 10.32
CA GLY A 36 14.60 -17.97 9.96
C GLY A 36 15.13 -18.30 8.56
N ASN A 37 14.41 -19.11 7.77
CA ASN A 37 14.77 -19.39 6.38
C ASN A 37 14.33 -18.25 5.44
N ALA A 38 13.39 -17.41 5.87
CA ALA A 38 13.12 -16.14 5.21
C ALA A 38 14.08 -15.07 5.75
N HIS A 39 14.62 -14.28 4.83
CA HIS A 39 15.44 -13.13 5.15
C HIS A 39 14.71 -12.20 6.13
N GLN A 40 15.28 -11.95 7.31
CA GLN A 40 14.78 -10.92 8.22
C GLN A 40 15.21 -9.56 7.68
N PHE A 41 14.26 -8.75 7.22
CA PHE A 41 14.52 -7.36 6.86
C PHE A 41 14.96 -6.59 8.11
N SER A 42 16.26 -6.47 8.32
CA SER A 42 16.82 -5.60 9.33
C SER A 42 16.60 -4.13 8.91
N PRO A 43 16.51 -3.20 9.87
CA PRO A 43 16.50 -1.77 9.55
C PRO A 43 17.70 -1.33 8.69
N ASP A 44 18.85 -1.97 8.88
CA ASP A 44 20.05 -1.71 8.08
C ASP A 44 19.88 -2.14 6.62
N GLU A 45 19.30 -3.31 6.40
CA GLU A 45 18.99 -3.77 5.05
C GLU A 45 17.96 -2.91 4.35
N ALA A 46 16.90 -2.51 5.06
CA ALA A 46 15.90 -1.60 4.52
C ALA A 46 16.54 -0.28 4.07
N ARG A 47 17.50 0.25 4.85
CA ARG A 47 18.26 1.45 4.45
C ARG A 47 19.15 1.22 3.24
N VAL A 48 19.85 0.08 3.17
CA VAL A 48 20.72 -0.25 2.02
C VAL A 48 19.88 -0.43 0.75
N ALA A 49 18.77 -1.14 0.84
CA ALA A 49 17.82 -1.34 -0.26
C ALA A 49 17.21 -0.01 -0.71
N GLY A 50 16.77 0.83 0.24
CA GLY A 50 16.25 2.16 -0.04
C GLY A 50 17.28 3.06 -0.72
N ARG A 51 18.52 3.06 -0.24
CA ARG A 51 19.63 3.80 -0.85
C ARG A 51 19.89 3.33 -2.28
N LYS A 52 20.01 2.02 -2.51
CA LYS A 52 20.25 1.44 -3.84
C LYS A 52 19.10 1.76 -4.80
N GLY A 53 17.85 1.69 -4.32
CA GLY A 53 16.68 2.10 -5.08
C GLY A 53 16.75 3.58 -5.48
N GLY A 54 17.04 4.46 -4.52
CA GLY A 54 17.23 5.88 -4.76
C GLY A 54 18.36 6.20 -5.73
N GLU A 55 19.51 5.53 -5.62
CA GLU A 55 20.65 5.65 -6.54
C GLU A 55 20.26 5.26 -7.97
N ALA A 56 19.48 4.19 -8.13
CA ALA A 56 19.02 3.75 -9.45
C ALA A 56 18.09 4.77 -10.13
N ILE A 57 17.15 5.37 -9.38
CA ILE A 57 16.19 6.33 -9.95
C ILE A 57 16.74 7.76 -10.07
N SER A 58 17.74 8.13 -9.27
CA SER A 58 18.29 9.50 -9.22
C SER A 58 19.15 9.90 -10.41
N GLN A 59 19.50 8.95 -11.27
CA GLN A 59 20.25 9.24 -12.50
C GLN A 59 19.44 10.10 -13.47
N ASP A 60 18.11 9.99 -13.46
CA ASP A 60 17.23 10.82 -14.27
C ASP A 60 16.74 12.04 -13.49
N ARG A 61 17.45 13.16 -13.69
CA ARG A 61 17.10 14.45 -13.08
C ARG A 61 15.73 14.97 -13.54
N GLN A 62 15.34 14.73 -14.78
CA GLN A 62 14.07 15.24 -15.31
C GLN A 62 12.89 14.47 -14.69
N HIS A 63 13.01 13.16 -14.58
CA HIS A 63 12.05 12.30 -13.89
C HIS A 63 11.92 12.68 -12.40
N MET A 64 13.04 12.90 -11.72
CA MET A 64 13.04 13.34 -10.32
C MET A 64 12.36 14.69 -10.11
N ALA A 65 12.59 15.64 -11.01
CA ALA A 65 11.93 16.94 -10.97
C ALA A 65 10.41 16.82 -11.20
N ALA A 66 9.97 15.90 -12.05
CA ALA A 66 8.56 15.63 -12.29
C ALA A 66 7.87 15.05 -11.04
N ILE A 67 8.45 14.01 -10.43
CA ILE A 67 7.95 13.41 -9.18
C ILE A 67 7.89 14.46 -8.06
N GLY A 68 8.96 15.25 -7.89
CA GLY A 68 9.01 16.29 -6.87
C GLY A 68 7.92 17.36 -7.05
N ARG A 69 7.67 17.76 -8.30
CA ARG A 69 6.60 18.71 -8.64
C ARG A 69 5.22 18.13 -8.33
N GLU A 70 4.96 16.89 -8.73
CA GLU A 70 3.70 16.20 -8.45
C GLU A 70 3.44 16.06 -6.95
N GLY A 71 4.45 15.63 -6.18
CA GLY A 71 4.37 15.56 -4.73
C GLY A 71 4.10 16.92 -4.07
N GLY A 72 4.66 18.01 -4.62
CA GLY A 72 4.36 19.37 -4.19
C GLY A 72 2.89 19.76 -4.45
N HIS A 73 2.38 19.49 -5.65
CA HIS A 73 0.99 19.75 -6.00
C HIS A 73 0.01 18.97 -5.12
N ALA A 74 0.27 17.68 -4.86
CA ALA A 74 -0.57 16.85 -4.00
C ALA A 74 -0.63 17.40 -2.57
N ARG A 75 0.51 17.85 -2.01
CA ARG A 75 0.56 18.47 -0.67
C ARG A 75 -0.22 19.79 -0.63
N HIS A 76 -0.02 20.66 -1.61
CA HIS A 76 -0.77 21.91 -1.67
C HIS A 76 -2.28 21.71 -1.87
N ALA A 77 -2.69 20.71 -2.65
CA ALA A 77 -4.09 20.36 -2.82
C ALA A 77 -4.70 19.86 -1.50
N ALA A 78 -4.01 18.97 -0.79
CA ALA A 78 -4.44 18.47 0.53
C ALA A 78 -4.58 19.60 1.55
N THR A 79 -3.61 20.52 1.63
CA THR A 79 -3.70 21.69 2.52
C THR A 79 -4.89 22.58 2.17
N ARG A 80 -5.15 22.81 0.88
CA ARG A 80 -6.27 23.67 0.43
C ARG A 80 -7.63 23.06 0.74
N GLN A 81 -7.77 21.74 0.61
CA GLN A 81 -8.98 21.01 1.00
C GLN A 81 -9.22 21.07 2.51
N GLN A 82 -8.17 20.92 3.32
CA GLN A 82 -8.25 21.01 4.78
C GLN A 82 -8.64 22.43 5.26
N GLN A 83 -8.20 23.45 4.52
CA GLN A 83 -8.55 24.85 4.80
C GLN A 83 -9.97 25.22 4.33
N GLN A 84 -10.50 24.54 3.31
CA GLN A 84 -11.90 24.67 2.87
C GLN A 84 -12.88 23.96 3.81
N GLN A 85 -12.49 22.83 4.43
CA GLN A 85 -13.30 22.15 5.45
C GLN A 85 -13.43 22.99 6.73
N GLN A 86 -12.35 23.66 7.17
CA GLN A 86 -12.40 24.55 8.34
C GLN A 86 -13.24 25.82 8.13
N GLN A 87 -13.52 26.23 6.89
CA GLN A 87 -14.37 27.39 6.58
C GLN A 87 -15.86 27.05 6.52
N GLN A 88 -16.25 25.76 6.54
CA GLN A 88 -17.64 25.32 6.51
C GLN A 88 -18.25 25.06 7.91
N ASP A 89 -17.44 25.04 8.97
CA ASP A 89 -17.86 24.84 10.36
C ASP A 89 -17.99 26.16 11.17
N MET A 90 -18.17 27.30 10.50
CA MET A 90 -18.58 28.54 11.18
C MET A 90 -20.12 28.56 11.27
N PRO A 91 -20.73 28.44 12.47
CA PRO A 91 -22.16 28.66 12.61
C PRO A 91 -22.44 30.12 12.24
N GLY A 92 -23.30 30.33 11.23
CA GLY A 92 -23.76 31.67 10.87
C GLY A 92 -24.34 32.34 12.10
N ASN A 93 -23.73 33.44 12.53
CA ASN A 93 -24.27 34.27 13.61
C ASN A 93 -25.57 34.91 13.09
N PRO A 94 -26.75 34.62 13.67
CA PRO A 94 -27.89 35.48 13.53
C PRO A 94 -27.69 36.69 14.46
N ASP A 95 -28.22 37.83 14.05
CA ASP A 95 -28.30 39.08 14.82
C ASP A 95 -27.16 40.08 14.59
N GLY A 96 -27.57 41.19 13.97
CA GLY A 96 -26.82 42.40 13.72
C GLY A 96 -27.81 43.56 13.65
N SER A 97 -28.53 43.76 14.75
CA SER A 97 -29.21 45.01 15.09
C SER A 97 -28.25 46.22 15.09
N GLN A 98 -28.73 47.36 14.53
CA GLN A 98 -28.43 48.79 14.86
C GLN A 98 -28.50 49.66 13.58
N GLN A 99 -29.54 50.48 13.43
CA GLN A 99 -29.64 51.90 13.82
C GLN A 99 -29.05 52.86 12.78
N GLY A 100 -29.90 53.80 12.35
CA GLY A 100 -29.64 54.91 11.44
C GLY A 100 -30.96 55.60 11.12
#